data_AF-A0A067GFK8-F1
#
_entry.id   AF-A0A067GFK8-F1
#
_cell.length_a   1.000
_cell.length_b   1.000
_cell.length_c   1.000
_cell.angle_alpha   90.00
_cell.angle_beta   90.00
_cell.angle_gamma   90.00
#
_symmetry.space_group_name_H-M   'P 1'
#
loop_
_entity.id
_entity.type
_entity.pdbx_description
1 polymer ?
#
loop_
_entity_poly.entity_id
_entity_poly.type
_entity_poly.pdbx_seq_one_letter_code
_entity_poly.pdbx_strand_id
1 'polypeptide(L)'
;HGFTSDQLQKLIYNMCFTFARCTKPVSLVPPVYYADLVAYRGRLYHEAVMEGQSPASVSSSSSSLTSTSLSSDASFDERFYKLHTDLENMMYFV
;
A
#
# COMPACT_ATOMS: atom_id res chain seq x y z
N HIS A 1 -25.68 -2.59 -15.61
CA HIS A 1 -24.53 -3.28 -16.25
C HIS A 1 -24.79 -4.73 -16.68
N GLY A 2 -26.02 -5.27 -16.63
CA GLY A 2 -26.44 -6.39 -17.50
C GLY A 2 -25.67 -7.74 -17.46
N PHE A 3 -24.74 -7.96 -16.54
CA PHE A 3 -24.00 -9.23 -16.44
C PHE A 3 -24.88 -10.34 -15.87
N THR A 4 -24.83 -11.53 -16.46
CA THR A 4 -25.28 -12.75 -15.78
C THR A 4 -24.24 -13.21 -14.76
N SER A 5 -24.65 -14.04 -13.80
CA SER A 5 -23.72 -14.63 -12.82
C SER A 5 -22.57 -15.36 -13.51
N ASP A 6 -22.87 -16.17 -14.53
CA ASP A 6 -21.87 -16.95 -15.27
C ASP A 6 -20.87 -16.07 -16.02
N GLN A 7 -21.34 -14.95 -16.59
CA GLN A 7 -20.47 -13.99 -17.27
C GLN A 7 -19.50 -13.34 -16.28
N LEU A 8 -19.99 -12.95 -15.09
CA LEU A 8 -19.16 -12.35 -14.06
C LEU A 8 -18.14 -13.35 -13.51
N GLN A 9 -18.55 -14.57 -13.20
CA GLN A 9 -17.67 -15.63 -12.72
C GLN A 9 -16.57 -15.96 -13.74
N LYS A 10 -16.94 -16.08 -15.03
CA LYS A 10 -15.96 -16.31 -16.11
C LYS A 10 -14.98 -15.15 -16.27
N LEU A 11 -15.45 -13.90 -16.15
CA LEU A 11 -14.59 -12.73 -16.19
C LEU A 11 -13.58 -12.73 -15.03
N ILE A 12 -14.06 -12.94 -13.80
CA ILE A 12 -13.21 -13.01 -12.59
C ILE A 12 -12.17 -14.13 -12.74
N TYR A 13 -12.61 -15.33 -13.17
CA TYR A 13 -11.71 -16.46 -13.41
C TYR A 13 -10.62 -16.13 -14.43
N ASN A 14 -10.99 -15.54 -15.57
CA ASN A 14 -10.03 -15.16 -16.62
C ASN A 14 -9.04 -14.11 -16.13
N MET A 15 -9.47 -13.16 -15.31
CA MET A 15 -8.57 -12.17 -14.72
C MET A 15 -7.49 -12.81 -13.84
N CYS A 16 -7.77 -13.91 -13.14
CA CYS A 16 -6.77 -14.59 -12.30
C CYS A 16 -5.52 -15.08 -13.07
N PHE A 17 -5.53 -15.06 -14.40
CA PHE A 17 -4.40 -15.44 -15.25
C PHE A 17 -3.57 -14.25 -15.77
N THR A 18 -3.95 -13.00 -15.46
CA THR A 18 -3.25 -11.80 -15.98
C THR A 18 -2.21 -11.23 -15.01
N PHE A 19 -1.81 -11.99 -13.99
CA PHE A 19 -0.83 -11.53 -13.00
C PHE A 19 0.59 -11.50 -13.57
N ALA A 20 1.23 -10.34 -13.54
CA ALA A 20 2.55 -10.13 -14.15
C ALA A 20 3.72 -10.86 -13.47
N ARG A 21 3.63 -11.22 -12.18
CA ARG A 21 4.79 -11.77 -11.43
C ARG A 21 4.95 -13.28 -11.55
N CYS A 22 3.96 -14.01 -12.08
CA CYS A 22 4.07 -15.46 -12.26
C CYS A 22 3.24 -15.96 -13.44
N THR A 23 3.60 -17.13 -13.97
CA THR A 23 2.90 -17.78 -15.10
C THR A 23 1.83 -18.77 -14.63
N LYS A 24 1.28 -18.57 -13.43
CA LYS A 24 0.28 -19.45 -12.80
C LYS A 24 -0.93 -18.61 -12.37
N PRO A 25 -2.13 -19.20 -12.34
CA PRO A 25 -3.29 -18.50 -11.80
C PRO A 25 -3.08 -18.16 -10.32
N VAL A 26 -3.53 -16.97 -9.94
CA VAL A 26 -3.54 -16.50 -8.55
C VAL A 26 -4.91 -16.68 -7.91
N SER A 27 -4.95 -16.78 -6.58
CA SER A 27 -6.19 -16.97 -5.81
C SER A 27 -7.08 -15.73 -5.75
N LEU A 28 -6.56 -14.56 -6.14
CA LEU A 28 -7.24 -13.27 -6.12
C LEU A 28 -6.97 -12.55 -7.44
N VAL A 29 -7.98 -11.83 -7.96
CA VAL A 29 -7.80 -11.11 -9.23
C VAL A 29 -6.66 -10.08 -9.15
N PRO A 30 -5.85 -9.93 -10.21
CA PRO A 30 -4.64 -9.10 -10.19
C PRO A 30 -4.86 -7.65 -9.71
N PRO A 31 -5.96 -6.94 -10.03
CA PRO A 31 -6.14 -5.58 -9.52
C PRO A 31 -6.23 -5.51 -8.00
N VAL A 32 -6.86 -6.48 -7.36
CA VAL A 32 -6.96 -6.50 -5.88
C VAL A 32 -5.60 -6.86 -5.29
N TYR A 33 -4.88 -7.81 -5.89
CA TYR A 33 -3.52 -8.16 -5.47
C TYR A 33 -2.57 -6.96 -5.61
N TYR A 34 -2.68 -6.19 -6.70
CA TYR A 34 -1.89 -4.99 -6.94
C TYR A 34 -2.21 -3.86 -5.97
N ALA A 35 -3.48 -3.65 -5.64
CA ALA A 35 -3.87 -2.70 -4.61
C ALA A 35 -3.22 -3.03 -3.26
N ASP A 36 -3.17 -4.32 -2.89
CA ASP A 36 -2.50 -4.76 -1.66
C ASP A 36 -0.98 -4.51 -1.70
N LEU A 37 -0.33 -4.80 -2.83
CA LEU A 37 1.10 -4.47 -3.00
C LEU A 37 1.38 -2.96 -2.92
N VAL A 38 0.52 -2.12 -3.50
CA VAL A 38 0.62 -0.65 -3.38
C VAL A 38 0.47 -0.23 -1.92
N ALA A 39 -0.54 -0.73 -1.22
CA ALA A 39 -0.78 -0.42 0.19
C ALA A 39 0.39 -0.87 1.08
N TYR A 40 0.94 -2.07 0.83
CA TYR A 40 2.13 -2.57 1.50
C TYR A 40 3.32 -1.63 1.31
N ARG A 41 3.57 -1.16 0.08
CA ARG A 41 4.65 -0.19 -0.17
C ARG A 41 4.38 1.18 0.45
N GLY A 42 3.14 1.65 0.43
CA GLY A 42 2.75 2.89 1.10
C GLY A 42 3.05 2.84 2.60
N ARG A 43 2.79 1.69 3.24
CA ARG A 43 3.16 1.47 4.65
C ARG A 43 4.67 1.51 4.88
N LEU A 44 5.47 0.87 4.02
CA LEU A 44 6.94 0.95 4.12
C LEU A 44 7.46 2.39 3.99
N TYR A 45 6.88 3.19 3.09
CA TYR A 45 7.24 4.61 2.96
C TYR A 45 6.85 5.41 4.20
N HIS A 46 5.67 5.15 4.75
CA HIS A 46 5.21 5.77 5.98
C HIS A 46 6.14 5.45 7.16
N GLU A 47 6.49 4.18 7.35
CA GLU A 47 7.42 3.72 8.39
C GLU A 47 8.80 4.40 8.24
N ALA A 48 9.36 4.45 7.02
CA ALA A 48 10.65 5.09 6.76
C ALA A 48 10.66 6.60 7.07
N VAL A 49 9.54 7.31 6.84
CA VAL A 49 9.42 8.73 7.18
C VAL A 49 9.38 8.92 8.69
N MET A 50 8.65 8.06 9.41
CA MET A 50 8.57 8.11 10.88
C MET A 50 9.92 7.79 11.54
N GLU A 51 10.71 6.86 10.97
CA GLU A 51 12.07 6.54 11.44
C GLU A 51 13.09 7.65 11.12
N GLY A 52 12.97 8.26 9.93
CA GLY A 52 13.83 9.37 9.49
C GLY A 52 13.57 10.69 10.23
N GLN A 53 12.38 10.85 10.83
CA GLN A 53 12.06 11.91 11.79
C GLN A 53 12.65 11.57 13.17
N SER A 54 13.97 11.43 13.26
CA SER A 54 14.64 11.50 14.56
C SER A 54 14.29 12.86 15.18
N PRO A 55 13.80 12.92 16.45
CA PRO A 55 13.63 14.19 17.12
C PRO A 55 15.03 14.77 17.27
N ALA A 56 15.33 15.85 16.53
CA ALA A 56 16.40 16.73 16.93
C ALA A 56 16.05 17.20 18.35
N SER A 57 16.72 16.60 19.33
CA SER A 57 16.73 16.97 20.75
C SER A 57 15.49 16.64 21.59
N VAL A 58 15.42 15.43 22.14
CA VAL A 58 14.97 15.25 23.53
C VAL A 58 15.94 14.32 24.27
N SER A 59 16.58 14.85 25.30
CA SER A 59 17.46 14.11 26.19
C SER A 59 16.71 12.97 26.88
N SER A 60 17.42 11.85 27.03
CA SER A 60 17.07 10.60 27.69
C SER A 60 16.24 10.71 28.97
N SER A 61 15.18 9.89 29.06
CA SER A 61 14.78 9.16 30.27
C SER A 61 13.93 7.94 29.91
N SER A 62 14.34 6.77 30.40
CA SER A 62 13.68 5.48 30.17
C SER A 62 12.31 5.41 30.82
N SER A 63 11.29 5.06 30.05
CA SER A 63 10.12 4.33 30.55
C SER A 63 9.35 3.69 29.40
N SER A 64 9.32 2.35 29.40
CA SER A 64 8.29 1.57 28.71
C SER A 64 6.92 2.13 29.10
N LEU A 65 6.04 2.35 28.13
CA LEU A 65 4.58 2.25 28.23
C LEU A 65 3.96 2.51 26.85
N THR A 66 3.17 1.53 26.42
CA THR A 66 2.19 1.62 25.34
C THR A 66 1.45 2.95 25.37
N SER A 67 1.62 3.75 24.33
CA SER A 67 0.86 4.98 24.13
C SER A 67 0.34 5.00 22.69
N THR A 68 -0.80 4.32 22.49
CA THR A 68 -1.74 4.62 21.41
C THR A 68 -2.37 5.98 21.71
N SER A 69 -1.57 7.05 21.62
CA SER A 69 -2.08 8.40 21.55
C SER A 69 -2.39 8.69 20.10
N LEU A 70 -3.67 8.57 19.72
CA LEU A 70 -4.20 9.21 18.53
C LEU A 70 -4.10 10.73 18.75
N SER A 71 -2.94 11.31 18.47
CA SER A 71 -2.80 12.74 18.28
C SER A 71 -3.37 13.08 16.91
N SER A 72 -4.63 13.53 16.95
CA SER A 72 -5.34 14.22 15.88
C SER A 72 -4.43 15.18 15.14
N ASP A 73 -4.41 15.05 13.82
CA ASP A 73 -3.71 15.91 12.86
C ASP A 73 -2.18 15.78 12.82
N ALA A 74 -1.68 14.55 12.65
CA ALA A 74 -0.50 14.39 11.80
C ALA A 74 -0.94 14.84 10.40
N SER A 75 -0.68 16.10 10.06
CA SER A 75 -0.96 16.66 8.74
C SER A 75 -0.61 15.58 7.71
N PHE A 76 -1.58 15.16 6.91
CA PHE A 76 -1.34 14.37 5.70
C PHE A 76 -0.48 15.24 4.78
N ASP A 77 0.81 15.33 5.06
CA ASP A 77 1.75 16.07 4.25
C ASP A 77 1.96 15.21 3.01
N GLU A 78 1.11 15.47 2.02
CA GLU A 78 1.05 14.77 0.74
C GLU A 78 2.42 14.59 0.11
N ARG A 79 3.38 15.48 0.40
CA ARG A 79 4.76 15.40 -0.11
C ARG A 79 5.45 14.09 0.23
N PHE A 80 5.15 13.47 1.38
CA PHE A 80 5.76 12.21 1.78
C PHE A 80 5.12 10.98 1.12
N TYR A 81 3.90 11.13 0.60
CA TYR A 81 3.16 10.04 -0.05
C TYR A 81 3.13 10.19 -1.58
N LYS A 82 3.47 11.39 -2.08
CA LYS A 82 3.54 11.68 -3.51
C LYS A 82 4.77 11.02 -4.11
N LEU A 83 4.51 10.07 -4.99
CA LEU A 83 5.53 9.40 -5.76
C LEU A 83 6.22 10.35 -6.75
N HIS A 84 7.47 10.08 -7.09
CA HIS A 84 8.18 10.80 -8.17
C HIS A 84 7.39 10.67 -9.48
N THR A 85 7.35 11.74 -10.28
CA THR A 85 6.53 11.84 -11.51
C THR A 85 6.80 10.70 -12.49
N ASP A 86 8.05 10.24 -12.57
CA ASP A 86 8.46 9.16 -13.48
C ASP A 86 7.90 7.79 -13.11
N LEU A 87 7.39 7.65 -11.88
CA LEU A 87 6.88 6.39 -11.34
C LEU A 87 5.35 6.39 -11.20
N GLU A 88 4.66 7.54 -11.32
CA GLU A 88 3.21 7.69 -11.08
C GLU A 88 2.37 6.78 -11.99
N ASN A 89 2.78 6.63 -13.25
CA ASN A 89 2.10 5.78 -14.24
C ASN A 89 2.78 4.43 -14.46
N MET A 90 3.69 4.04 -13.57
CA MET A 90 4.42 2.78 -13.62
C MET A 90 3.94 1.84 -12.52
N MET A 91 3.97 0.54 -12.80
CA MET A 91 3.70 -0.50 -11.80
C MET A 91 4.91 -0.68 -10.89
N TYR A 92 5.41 0.41 -10.29
CA TYR A 92 6.61 0.41 -9.44
C TYR A 92 6.49 -0.63 -8.31
N PHE A 93 5.26 -0.92 -7.89
CA PHE A 93 4.91 -1.82 -6.80
C PHE A 93 5.00 -3.33 -7.10
N VAL A 94 5.06 -3.70 -8.38
CA VAL A 94 5.17 -5.08 -8.87
C VAL A 94 6.62 -5.53 -8.91
#